data_AF-A0A7T5EHA8-F1
#
_entry.id   AF-A0A7T5EHA8-F1
#
_cell.length_a   1.000
_cell.length_b   1.000
_cell.length_c   1.000
_cell.angle_alpha   90.00
_cell.angle_beta   90.00
_cell.angle_gamma   90.00
#
_symmetry.space_group_name_H-M   'P 1'
#
loop_
_entity.id
_entity.type
_entity.pdbx_description
1 polymer ?
#
loop_
_entity_poly.entity_id
_entity_poly.type
_entity_poly.pdbx_seq_one_letter_code
_entity_poly.pdbx_strand_id
1 'polypeptide(L)'
;MVERLVVTARGDQIGARDVLGNLYDRKPQEMDKKPIIREIVPLRDAIEEVEAQLIQMALQKYGTAARAAQVLGVSPATLSRRMQKLLP
;
A
#
# COMPACT_ATOMS: atom_id res chain seq x y z
N MET A 1 -12.11 21.82 5.77
CA MET A 1 -12.61 20.78 4.83
C MET A 1 -14.00 21.14 4.32
N VAL A 2 -14.15 22.31 3.70
CA VAL A 2 -15.39 22.77 3.03
C VAL A 2 -15.07 23.34 1.65
N GLU A 3 -13.89 23.96 1.49
CA GLU A 3 -13.47 24.61 0.23
C GLU A 3 -13.44 23.69 -1.00
N ARG A 4 -13.10 22.39 -0.86
CA ARG A 4 -12.99 21.49 -2.03
C ARG A 4 -14.34 21.11 -2.65
N LEU A 5 -15.41 21.09 -1.85
CA LEU A 5 -16.77 20.81 -2.32
C LEU A 5 -17.31 21.96 -3.18
N VAL A 6 -16.94 23.20 -2.85
CA VAL A 6 -17.34 24.40 -3.60
C VAL A 6 -16.72 24.42 -5.00
N VAL A 7 -15.48 23.96 -5.16
CA VAL A 7 -14.76 23.99 -6.45
C VAL A 7 -15.23 22.91 -7.43
N THR A 8 -15.83 21.82 -6.93
CA THR A 8 -16.29 20.70 -7.78
C THR A 8 -17.77 20.75 -8.13
N ALA A 9 -18.55 21.62 -7.46
CA ALA A 9 -19.95 21.84 -7.80
C ALA A 9 -20.04 22.76 -9.03
N ARG A 10 -20.51 22.24 -10.17
CA ARG A 10 -20.80 23.05 -11.36
C ARG A 10 -22.15 23.79 -11.27
N GLY A 11 -22.65 24.06 -10.07
CA GLY A 11 -23.94 24.71 -9.82
C GLY A 11 -24.10 25.15 -8.36
N ASP A 12 -25.11 26.00 -8.12
CA ASP A 12 -25.35 26.76 -6.87
C ASP A 12 -25.92 25.92 -5.70
N GLN A 13 -26.03 24.60 -5.86
CA GLN A 13 -26.51 23.69 -4.81
C GLN A 13 -25.71 22.38 -4.81
N ILE A 14 -25.19 21.99 -3.64
CA ILE A 14 -24.48 20.73 -3.43
C ILE A 14 -25.50 19.67 -3.02
N GLY A 15 -25.76 18.69 -3.89
CA GLY A 15 -26.69 17.59 -3.62
C GLY A 15 -26.02 16.44 -2.87
N ALA A 16 -26.82 15.57 -2.25
CA ALA A 16 -26.32 14.39 -1.54
C ALA A 16 -25.45 13.48 -2.43
N ARG A 17 -25.70 13.45 -3.75
CA ARG A 17 -24.90 12.67 -4.71
C ARG A 17 -23.48 13.21 -4.92
N ASP A 18 -23.29 14.53 -4.81
CA ASP A 18 -21.97 15.17 -4.96
C ASP A 18 -21.07 14.94 -3.74
N VAL A 19 -21.72 14.85 -2.57
CA VAL A 19 -21.09 14.45 -1.31
C VAL A 19 -20.74 12.97 -1.34
N LEU A 20 -21.64 12.10 -1.81
CA LEU A 20 -21.38 10.67 -1.93
C LEU A 20 -20.23 10.39 -2.92
N GLY A 21 -20.16 11.07 -4.06
CA GLY A 21 -19.01 10.98 -4.97
C GLY A 21 -17.70 11.33 -4.27
N ASN A 22 -17.62 12.46 -3.56
CA ASN A 22 -16.39 12.86 -2.87
C ASN A 22 -16.02 12.02 -1.64
N LEU A 23 -17.00 11.46 -0.94
CA LEU A 23 -16.77 10.61 0.24
C LEU A 23 -16.41 9.17 -0.14
N TYR A 24 -17.02 8.63 -1.21
CA TYR A 24 -16.87 7.24 -1.63
C TYR A 24 -15.92 7.03 -2.83
N ASP A 25 -15.60 8.05 -3.64
CA ASP A 25 -14.46 8.02 -4.58
C ASP A 25 -13.10 8.13 -3.88
N ARG A 26 -13.09 8.07 -2.55
CA ARG A 26 -12.01 7.37 -1.88
C ARG A 26 -12.13 5.86 -2.15
N LYS A 27 -11.97 5.44 -3.42
CA LYS A 27 -10.93 4.44 -3.62
C LYS A 27 -9.74 5.05 -2.91
N PRO A 28 -9.10 4.40 -1.93
CA PRO A 28 -7.79 4.84 -1.55
C PRO A 28 -7.05 4.85 -2.89
N GLN A 29 -6.88 6.04 -3.48
CA GLN A 29 -5.70 6.35 -4.26
C GLN A 29 -4.64 5.67 -3.43
N GLU A 30 -4.03 4.64 -4.00
CA GLU A 30 -2.95 3.88 -3.38
C GLU A 30 -1.91 4.93 -3.02
N MET A 31 -2.14 5.60 -1.89
CA MET A 31 -1.28 6.57 -1.28
C MET A 31 -0.16 5.66 -0.95
N ASP A 32 0.89 5.73 -1.78
CA ASP A 32 2.21 5.17 -1.58
C ASP A 32 2.30 4.66 -0.15
N LYS A 33 1.96 3.36 0.06
CA LYS A 33 2.04 2.70 1.36
C LYS A 33 3.53 2.50 1.61
N LYS A 34 4.26 3.61 1.72
CA LYS A 34 5.61 3.61 2.22
C LYS A 34 5.47 3.15 3.67
N PRO A 35 6.24 2.15 4.09
CA PRO A 35 6.24 1.75 5.49
C PRO A 35 6.61 2.98 6.34
N ILE A 36 5.70 3.40 7.21
CA ILE A 36 5.93 4.51 8.15
C ILE A 36 6.12 3.89 9.53
N ILE A 37 7.35 3.92 10.05
CA ILE A 37 7.64 3.58 11.43
C ILE A 37 7.11 4.72 12.31
N ARG A 38 6.16 4.42 13.21
CA ARG A 38 5.48 5.41 14.05
C ARG A 38 6.11 5.60 15.43
N GLU A 39 6.84 4.60 15.89
CA GLU A 39 7.50 4.54 17.19
C GLU A 39 8.77 3.70 17.10
N ILE A 40 9.65 3.81 18.10
CA ILE A 40 10.88 3.00 18.13
C ILE A 40 10.48 1.54 18.39
N VAL A 41 10.81 0.69 17.44
CA VAL A 41 10.75 -0.76 17.56
C VAL A 41 12.16 -1.34 17.43
N PRO A 42 12.42 -2.56 17.93
CA PRO A 42 13.66 -3.26 17.63
C PRO A 42 13.92 -3.29 16.12
N LEU A 43 15.14 -2.98 15.70
CA LEU A 43 15.51 -2.88 14.29
C LEU A 43 15.15 -4.15 13.50
N ARG A 44 15.28 -5.31 14.15
CA ARG A 44 14.92 -6.60 13.56
C ARG A 44 13.45 -6.66 13.16
N ASP A 45 12.56 -6.19 14.02
CA ASP A 45 11.11 -6.23 13.77
C ASP A 45 10.73 -5.27 12.65
N ALA A 46 11.34 -4.08 12.62
CA ALA A 46 11.16 -3.13 11.52
C ALA A 46 11.61 -3.71 10.16
N ILE A 47 12.77 -4.38 10.12
CA ILE A 47 13.26 -5.03 8.90
C ILE A 47 12.31 -6.15 8.47
N GLU A 48 11.86 -6.99 9.40
CA GLU A 48 10.95 -8.10 9.11
C GLU A 48 9.61 -7.59 8.55
N GLU A 49 9.06 -6.51 9.12
CA GLU A 49 7.81 -5.92 8.65
C GLU A 49 7.94 -5.29 7.25
N VAL A 50 9.03 -4.57 7.00
CA VAL A 50 9.31 -3.97 5.68
C VAL A 50 9.53 -5.06 4.63
N GLU A 51 10.30 -6.10 4.96
CA GLU A 51 10.51 -7.24 4.06
C GLU A 51 9.19 -7.93 3.72
N ALA A 52 8.32 -8.18 4.71
CA ALA A 52 7.02 -8.80 4.49
C ALA A 52 6.16 -8.00 3.50
N GLN A 53 6.06 -6.69 3.70
CA GLN A 53 5.29 -5.79 2.84
C GLN A 53 5.83 -5.77 1.41
N LEU A 54 7.15 -5.64 1.23
CA LEU A 54 7.78 -5.63 -0.09
C LEU A 54 7.60 -6.97 -0.83
N ILE A 55 7.74 -8.10 -0.14
CA ILE A 55 7.54 -9.43 -0.71
C ILE A 55 6.09 -9.60 -1.17
N GLN A 56 5.13 -9.22 -0.33
CA GLN A 56 3.71 -9.31 -0.67
C GLN A 56 3.36 -8.43 -1.88
N MET A 57 3.82 -7.18 -1.91
CA MET A 57 3.61 -6.27 -3.03
C MET A 57 4.23 -6.81 -4.33
N ALA A 58 5.45 -7.36 -4.27
CA ALA A 58 6.12 -7.91 -5.43
C ALA A 58 5.40 -9.17 -5.96
N LEU A 59 4.94 -10.06 -5.07
CA LEU A 59 4.17 -11.24 -5.47
C LEU A 59 2.82 -10.86 -6.08
N GLN A 60 2.09 -9.92 -5.48
CA GLN A 60 0.82 -9.42 -6.01
C GLN A 60 0.99 -8.77 -7.40
N LYS A 61 2.08 -8.02 -7.61
CA LYS A 61 2.32 -7.30 -8.87
C LYS A 61 2.93 -8.17 -9.98
N TYR A 62 3.82 -9.10 -9.65
CA TYR A 62 4.61 -9.86 -10.64
C TYR A 62 4.27 -11.36 -10.72
N GLY A 63 3.46 -11.87 -9.79
CA GLY A 63 2.82 -13.18 -9.82
C GLY A 63 3.69 -14.37 -9.42
N THR A 64 5.01 -14.34 -9.61
CA THR A 64 5.90 -15.47 -9.30
C THR A 64 7.03 -15.08 -8.35
N ALA A 65 7.44 -16.02 -7.50
CA ALA A 65 8.58 -15.85 -6.60
C ALA A 65 9.87 -15.52 -7.35
N ALA A 66 10.09 -16.10 -8.53
CA ALA A 66 11.26 -15.82 -9.34
C ALA A 66 11.30 -14.35 -9.82
N ARG A 67 10.17 -13.81 -10.30
CA ARG A 67 10.10 -12.40 -10.70
C ARG A 67 10.16 -11.45 -9.51
N ALA A 68 9.50 -11.80 -8.40
CA ALA A 68 9.58 -11.03 -7.18
C ALA A 68 11.03 -10.94 -6.68
N ALA A 69 11.79 -12.03 -6.70
CA ALA A 69 13.20 -12.05 -6.31
C ALA A 69 14.05 -11.13 -7.19
N GLN A 70 13.84 -11.18 -8.52
CA GLN A 70 14.54 -10.30 -9.47
C GLN A 70 14.26 -8.82 -9.19
N VAL A 71 12.99 -8.42 -9.04
CA VAL A 71 12.62 -7.02 -8.83
C VAL A 71 13.06 -6.51 -7.46
N LEU A 72 13.05 -7.36 -6.44
CA LEU A 72 13.53 -7.03 -5.10
C LEU A 72 15.06 -7.09 -4.97
N GLY A 73 15.78 -7.50 -6.03
CA GLY A 73 17.24 -7.55 -6.02
C GLY A 73 17.82 -8.62 -5.09
N VAL A 74 17.08 -9.70 -4.82
CA VAL A 74 17.51 -10.80 -3.94
C VAL A 74 17.57 -12.13 -4.68
N SER A 75 18.34 -13.08 -4.15
CA SER A 75 18.35 -14.44 -4.72
C SER A 75 16.99 -15.15 -4.51
N PRO A 76 16.56 -16.03 -5.42
CA PRO A 76 15.34 -16.84 -5.22
C PRO A 76 15.36 -17.66 -3.93
N ALA A 77 16.53 -18.16 -3.51
CA ALA A 77 16.69 -18.88 -2.25
C ALA A 77 16.49 -17.98 -1.02
N THR A 78 16.97 -16.73 -1.08
CA THR A 78 16.72 -15.72 -0.04
C THR A 78 15.24 -15.41 0.08
N LEU A 79 14.57 -15.17 -1.05
CA LEU A 79 13.13 -14.90 -1.05
C LEU A 79 12.33 -16.09 -0.50
N SER A 80 12.65 -17.31 -0.92
CA SER A 80 11.99 -18.53 -0.44
C SER A 80 12.10 -18.69 1.08
N ARG A 81 13.30 -18.50 1.65
CA ARG A 81 13.50 -18.53 3.11
C ARG A 81 12.70 -17.44 3.85
N ARG A 82 12.58 -16.24 3.27
CA ARG A 82 11.78 -15.16 3.84
C ARG A 82 10.28 -15.46 3.77
N MET A 83 9.80 -16.00 2.65
CA MET A 83 8.40 -16.41 2.48
C MET A 83 8.00 -17.52 3.46
N GLN A 84 8.87 -18.50 3.71
CA GLN A 84 8.59 -19.57 4.68
C GLN A 84 8.40 -19.04 6.11
N LYS A 85 9.06 -17.93 6.47
CA LYS A 85 8.86 -17.29 7.78
C LYS A 85 7.54 -16.52 7.89
N LEU A 86 6.92 -16.18 6.75
CA LEU A 86 5.66 -15.43 6.69
C LEU A 86 4.43 -16.35 6.65
N LEU A 87 4.63 -17.64 6.37
CA LEU A 87 3.58 -18.66 6.39
C LEU A 87 3.51 -19.23 7.81
N PRO A 88 2.34 -19.19 8.49
CA PRO A 88 2.17 -19.78 9.82
C PRO A 88 2.27 -21.31 9.82
#